data_AF-A0A934KWB1-F1
#
_entry.id   AF-A0A934KWB1-F1
#
_cell.length_a   1.000
_cell.length_b   1.000
_cell.length_c   1.000
_cell.angle_alpha   90.00
_cell.angle_beta   90.00
_cell.angle_gamma   90.00
#
_symmetry.space_group_name_H-M   'P 1'
#
loop_
_entity.id
_entity.type
_entity.pdbx_description
1 polymer ?
#
loop_
_entity_poly.entity_id
_entity_poly.type
_entity_poly.pdbx_seq_one_letter_code
_entity_poly.pdbx_strand_id
1 'polypeptide(L)'
;MRFIINKVGLLVILLSLSGFCQSIKKDTPKTVLLILGSADLNTTISRVEIGFNLYTSEINFDYVVVSGGCGAHSSSICEATVMADLLIEKGVSENIIFKEEKSKSTAQNYCYSRELVNPDGARIINEGDTLFVVSNHWHAMSVSGCFNDKDLINSKYVIEGSIIPKKDDKTDYVAIYENCMNNSNYCKSVLWPKVDAAYSMKSFHEKYDQEARNLFIRDLIIKSQDSNNVYSVISIELPQLPRLWKSNINASFYNKFENLIYLFKDDQFIAIKPGSSRIKKGYPKSLSNLFSNLSNYWQKGHVDAAFFHPKTKQIYFFKGDQYVQLQYKKNKIQIAESPKGISELILNWSFKWGKGNIDAALFIESTNELLLYRGQEMLKLNFDGENLNVFKNMPEKISLDWPKELWGCRN
;
A
#
# COMPACT_ATOMS: atom_id res chain seq x y z
N MET A 1 21.57 76.73 14.85
CA MET A 1 22.12 75.71 13.92
C MET A 1 21.78 74.33 14.50
N ARG A 2 21.07 73.51 13.72
CA ARG A 2 20.77 72.06 13.82
C ARG A 2 21.41 71.29 15.01
N PHE A 3 20.75 70.45 15.78
CA PHE A 3 19.99 69.25 15.36
C PHE A 3 19.03 68.78 16.47
N ILE A 4 17.82 68.39 16.07
CA ILE A 4 16.85 67.64 16.87
C ILE A 4 17.30 66.16 16.87
N ILE A 5 17.54 65.57 18.03
CA ILE A 5 17.73 64.12 18.19
C ILE A 5 16.51 63.57 18.94
N ASN A 6 15.63 62.91 18.20
CA ASN A 6 14.53 62.12 18.74
C ASN A 6 15.09 60.91 19.50
N LYS A 7 14.70 60.74 20.76
CA LYS A 7 14.87 59.50 21.52
C LYS A 7 13.89 58.46 20.98
N VAL A 8 14.37 57.57 20.12
CA VAL A 8 13.67 56.32 19.80
C VAL A 8 14.03 55.30 20.88
N GLY A 9 13.07 54.99 21.75
CA GLY A 9 13.17 53.85 22.66
C GLY A 9 13.04 52.55 21.86
N LEU A 10 14.13 51.78 21.79
CA LEU A 10 14.13 50.46 21.18
C LEU A 10 13.49 49.46 22.16
N LEU A 11 12.20 49.18 21.97
CA LEU A 11 11.50 48.11 22.66
C LEU A 11 11.93 46.77 22.02
N VAL A 12 12.85 46.05 22.65
CA VAL A 12 13.20 44.68 22.25
C VAL A 12 12.06 43.76 22.71
N ILE A 13 11.14 43.47 21.79
CA ILE A 13 10.15 42.41 21.98
C ILE A 13 10.88 41.08 21.81
N LEU A 14 11.20 40.42 22.92
CA LEU A 14 11.54 39.00 22.96
C LEU A 14 10.31 38.19 22.53
N LEU A 15 10.14 38.04 21.22
CA LEU A 15 9.29 37.00 20.65
C LEU A 15 9.94 35.67 21.00
N SER A 16 9.41 35.01 22.03
CA SER A 16 9.64 33.59 22.28
C SER A 16 9.10 32.81 21.09
N LEU A 17 9.93 32.66 20.06
CA LEU A 17 9.82 31.61 19.08
C LEU A 17 10.05 30.30 19.84
N SER A 18 9.01 29.78 20.49
CA SER A 18 8.86 28.35 20.66
C SER A 18 8.65 27.78 19.25
N GLY A 19 9.74 27.73 18.49
CA GLY A 19 9.81 26.95 17.29
C GLY A 19 9.41 25.54 17.69
N PHE A 20 8.34 25.04 17.10
CA PHE A 20 8.14 23.61 16.92
C PHE A 20 9.34 23.13 16.09
N CYS A 21 10.47 22.91 16.76
CA CYS A 21 11.53 22.08 16.25
C CYS A 21 10.95 20.67 16.33
N GLN A 22 10.23 20.25 15.29
CA GLN A 22 10.14 18.84 15.01
C GLN A 22 11.59 18.38 14.91
N SER A 23 12.05 17.67 15.94
CA SER A 23 13.25 16.84 15.85
C SER A 23 13.03 15.97 14.63
N ILE A 24 13.63 16.33 13.49
CA ILE A 24 13.86 15.40 12.40
C ILE A 24 14.78 14.36 13.04
N LYS A 25 14.21 13.26 13.53
CA LYS A 25 15.00 12.07 13.81
C LYS A 25 15.67 11.77 12.48
N LYS A 26 16.96 12.04 12.40
CA LYS A 26 17.77 11.59 11.27
C LYS A 26 17.70 10.07 11.35
N ASP A 27 16.88 9.46 10.51
CA ASP A 27 16.74 8.00 10.51
C ASP A 27 18.14 7.47 10.19
N THR A 28 18.70 6.70 11.11
CA THR A 28 20.03 6.14 10.92
C THR A 28 19.96 5.15 9.75
N PRO A 29 20.89 5.19 8.79
CA PRO A 29 20.90 4.26 7.68
C PRO A 29 20.79 2.82 8.17
N LYS A 30 19.88 2.07 7.57
CA LYS A 30 19.57 0.69 7.94
C LYS A 30 20.29 -0.29 7.03
N THR A 31 20.47 -1.51 7.51
CA THR A 31 20.94 -2.63 6.69
C THR A 31 19.80 -3.59 6.44
N VAL A 32 19.46 -3.79 5.16
CA VAL A 32 18.30 -4.57 4.73
C VAL A 32 18.75 -5.76 3.89
N LEU A 33 18.20 -6.94 4.18
CA LEU A 33 18.34 -8.14 3.35
C LEU A 33 17.10 -8.27 2.46
N LEU A 34 17.24 -8.33 1.14
CA LEU A 34 16.15 -8.58 0.19
C LEU A 34 16.35 -9.92 -0.51
N ILE A 35 15.45 -10.87 -0.30
CA ILE A 35 15.46 -12.18 -0.96
C ILE A 35 14.34 -12.23 -2.02
N LEU A 36 14.71 -12.52 -3.26
CA LEU A 36 13.78 -12.61 -4.38
C LEU A 36 13.23 -14.03 -4.54
N GLY A 37 11.94 -14.17 -4.80
CA GLY A 37 11.21 -15.42 -4.99
C GLY A 37 11.37 -16.04 -6.38
N SER A 38 11.09 -17.33 -6.48
CA SER A 38 11.08 -18.09 -7.73
C SER A 38 9.90 -19.05 -7.78
N ALA A 39 9.31 -19.20 -8.97
CA ALA A 39 8.22 -20.16 -9.19
C ALA A 39 8.68 -21.62 -9.00
N ASP A 40 9.99 -21.87 -9.01
CA ASP A 40 10.60 -23.15 -8.65
C ASP A 40 10.91 -23.20 -7.16
N LEU A 41 10.29 -24.16 -6.44
CA LEU A 41 10.42 -24.29 -4.99
C LEU A 41 11.87 -24.57 -4.56
N ASN A 42 12.60 -25.39 -5.30
CA ASN A 42 14.00 -25.70 -4.99
C ASN A 42 14.89 -24.45 -5.09
N THR A 43 14.68 -23.64 -6.14
CA THR A 43 15.35 -22.34 -6.28
C THR A 43 14.97 -21.40 -5.13
N THR A 44 13.70 -21.36 -4.72
CA THR A 44 13.25 -20.56 -3.57
C THR A 44 13.95 -20.99 -2.27
N ILE A 45 13.98 -22.29 -1.96
CA ILE A 45 14.67 -22.83 -0.78
C ILE A 45 16.16 -22.47 -0.82
N SER A 46 16.83 -22.68 -1.95
CA SER A 46 18.26 -22.36 -2.11
C SER A 46 18.55 -20.88 -1.86
N ARG A 47 17.70 -19.97 -2.35
CA ARG A 47 17.85 -18.52 -2.10
C ARG A 47 17.62 -18.15 -0.63
N VAL A 48 16.69 -18.84 0.04
CA VAL A 48 16.49 -18.68 1.49
C VAL A 48 17.71 -19.12 2.27
N GLU A 49 18.34 -20.24 1.92
CA GLU A 49 19.57 -20.69 2.58
C GLU A 49 20.71 -19.67 2.44
N ILE A 50 20.91 -19.13 1.24
CA ILE A 50 21.91 -18.07 1.00
C ILE A 50 21.59 -16.83 1.85
N GLY A 51 20.33 -16.40 1.85
CA GLY A 51 19.87 -15.26 2.65
C GLY A 51 20.05 -15.50 4.15
N PHE A 52 19.77 -16.69 4.64
CA PHE A 52 19.91 -17.06 6.04
C PHE A 52 21.39 -17.14 6.48
N ASN A 53 22.26 -17.69 5.63
CA ASN A 53 23.71 -17.68 5.87
C ASN A 53 24.25 -16.25 5.97
N LEU A 54 23.76 -15.35 5.12
CA LEU A 54 24.13 -13.95 5.20
C LEU A 54 23.58 -13.28 6.47
N TYR A 55 22.31 -13.55 6.81
CA TYR A 55 21.67 -13.03 8.03
C TYR A 55 22.40 -13.45 9.32
N THR A 56 22.95 -14.66 9.35
CA THR A 56 23.70 -15.20 10.51
C THR A 56 25.19 -14.86 10.51
N SER A 57 25.66 -14.09 9.53
CA SER A 57 27.04 -13.59 9.46
C SER A 57 27.29 -12.45 10.47
N GLU A 58 28.47 -11.82 10.40
CA GLU A 58 28.80 -10.64 11.21
C GLU A 58 28.03 -9.36 10.80
N ILE A 59 27.25 -9.41 9.72
CA ILE A 59 26.43 -8.28 9.26
C ILE A 59 25.15 -8.20 10.12
N ASN A 60 24.95 -7.06 10.78
CA ASN A 60 23.70 -6.80 11.50
C ASN A 60 22.62 -6.28 10.54
N PHE A 61 21.53 -7.03 10.39
CA PHE A 61 20.37 -6.66 9.57
C PHE A 61 19.26 -6.08 10.43
N ASP A 62 18.78 -4.88 10.07
CA ASP A 62 17.62 -4.26 10.70
C ASP A 62 16.33 -4.91 10.20
N TYR A 63 16.26 -5.20 8.90
CA TYR A 63 15.08 -5.76 8.23
C TYR A 63 15.43 -6.86 7.24
N VAL A 64 14.50 -7.80 7.07
CA VAL A 64 14.51 -8.82 6.03
C VAL A 64 13.27 -8.65 5.16
N VAL A 65 13.45 -8.44 3.87
CA VAL A 65 12.39 -8.36 2.87
C VAL A 65 12.40 -9.62 2.04
N VAL A 66 11.23 -10.23 1.87
CA VAL A 66 11.02 -11.37 0.97
C VAL A 66 10.00 -10.96 -0.09
N SER A 67 10.38 -11.01 -1.36
CA SER A 67 9.57 -10.50 -2.48
C SER A 67 9.32 -11.56 -3.54
N GLY A 68 8.05 -11.86 -3.79
CA GLY A 68 7.61 -12.91 -4.72
C GLY A 68 6.12 -13.22 -4.56
N GLY A 69 5.37 -13.17 -5.66
CA GLY A 69 3.92 -13.28 -5.61
C GLY A 69 3.34 -14.66 -5.33
N CYS A 70 2.07 -14.68 -4.91
CA CYS A 70 1.28 -15.90 -4.84
C CYS A 70 0.79 -16.30 -6.24
N GLY A 71 1.19 -17.49 -6.71
CA GLY A 71 0.86 -17.97 -8.05
C GLY A 71 1.46 -17.13 -9.18
N ALA A 72 2.69 -16.64 -9.00
CA ALA A 72 3.49 -16.16 -10.12
C ALA A 72 3.75 -17.33 -11.10
N HIS A 73 3.70 -17.06 -12.41
CA HIS A 73 3.86 -18.09 -13.45
C HIS A 73 2.95 -19.33 -13.28
N SER A 74 1.74 -19.17 -12.75
CA SER A 74 0.78 -20.25 -12.47
C SER A 74 1.25 -21.26 -11.42
N SER A 75 2.23 -20.89 -10.58
CA SER A 75 2.71 -21.75 -9.50
C SER A 75 1.62 -21.96 -8.42
N SER A 76 1.70 -23.08 -7.70
CA SER A 76 0.86 -23.36 -6.52
C SER A 76 1.54 -22.92 -5.22
N ILE A 77 2.52 -22.02 -5.32
CA ILE A 77 3.28 -21.50 -4.17
C ILE A 77 3.03 -20.00 -4.01
N CYS A 78 3.11 -19.53 -2.77
CA CYS A 78 3.27 -18.11 -2.50
C CYS A 78 4.70 -17.83 -2.07
N GLU A 79 5.53 -17.41 -3.02
CA GLU A 79 6.99 -17.39 -2.89
C GLU A 79 7.44 -16.61 -1.65
N ALA A 80 6.98 -15.38 -1.46
CA ALA A 80 7.33 -14.58 -0.28
C ALA A 80 6.82 -15.17 1.03
N THR A 81 5.64 -15.81 1.05
CA THR A 81 5.16 -16.50 2.25
C THR A 81 6.05 -17.69 2.58
N VAL A 82 6.36 -18.53 1.59
CA VAL A 82 7.24 -19.68 1.76
C VAL A 82 8.61 -19.25 2.28
N MET A 83 9.19 -18.19 1.72
CA MET A 83 10.48 -17.66 2.18
C MET A 83 10.41 -17.17 3.63
N ALA A 84 9.37 -16.42 4.01
CA ALA A 84 9.18 -15.98 5.38
C ALA A 84 9.04 -17.14 6.36
N ASP A 85 8.18 -18.11 6.04
CA ASP A 85 7.92 -19.27 6.90
C ASP A 85 9.21 -20.08 7.14
N LEU A 86 10.02 -20.30 6.11
CA LEU A 86 11.31 -20.99 6.22
C LEU A 86 12.34 -20.21 7.06
N LEU A 87 12.38 -18.89 6.94
CA LEU A 87 13.27 -18.06 7.77
C LEU A 87 12.85 -18.08 9.24
N ILE A 88 11.54 -18.03 9.52
CA ILE A 88 10.99 -18.12 10.87
C ILE A 88 11.31 -19.48 11.50
N GLU A 89 11.14 -20.58 10.74
CA GLU A 89 11.52 -21.93 11.18
C GLU A 89 13.01 -22.02 11.56
N LYS A 90 13.86 -21.30 10.83
CA LYS A 90 15.31 -21.19 11.10
C LYS A 90 15.67 -20.21 12.23
N GLY A 91 14.68 -19.54 12.83
CA GLY A 91 14.86 -18.67 13.99
C GLY A 91 15.00 -17.18 13.70
N VAL A 92 14.74 -16.72 12.46
CA VAL A 92 14.63 -15.29 12.16
C VAL A 92 13.35 -14.74 12.78
N SER A 93 13.43 -13.59 13.46
CA SER A 93 12.25 -13.02 14.12
C SER A 93 11.22 -12.50 13.11
N GLU A 94 9.96 -12.88 13.26
CA GLU A 94 8.87 -12.47 12.35
C GLU A 94 8.69 -10.95 12.28
N ASN A 95 8.97 -10.23 13.36
CA ASN A 95 8.77 -8.77 13.46
C ASN A 95 9.72 -7.94 12.58
N ILE A 96 10.80 -8.54 12.06
CA ILE A 96 11.72 -7.88 11.12
C ILE A 96 11.54 -8.37 9.68
N ILE A 97 10.61 -9.31 9.43
CA ILE A 97 10.34 -9.87 8.10
C ILE A 97 9.18 -9.12 7.44
N PHE A 98 9.43 -8.57 6.26
CA PHE A 98 8.45 -7.86 5.45
C PHE A 98 8.19 -8.62 4.15
N LYS A 99 6.93 -8.93 3.88
CA LYS A 99 6.53 -9.72 2.72
C LYS A 99 5.97 -8.83 1.60
N GLU A 100 6.44 -9.05 0.38
CA GLU A 100 5.86 -8.52 -0.85
C GLU A 100 5.33 -9.70 -1.69
N GLU A 101 4.01 -9.77 -1.86
CA GLU A 101 3.33 -10.94 -2.44
C GLU A 101 2.50 -10.60 -3.70
N LYS A 102 2.71 -9.44 -4.31
CA LYS A 102 1.93 -8.93 -5.46
C LYS A 102 2.67 -9.11 -6.78
N SER A 103 3.98 -9.24 -6.76
CA SER A 103 4.81 -9.36 -7.95
C SER A 103 4.49 -10.60 -8.82
N LYS A 104 4.68 -10.45 -10.13
CA LYS A 104 4.58 -11.52 -11.14
C LYS A 104 5.81 -11.56 -12.05
N SER A 105 6.80 -10.70 -11.79
CA SER A 105 8.05 -10.60 -12.54
C SER A 105 9.15 -9.97 -11.69
N THR A 106 10.41 -10.14 -12.12
CA THR A 106 11.59 -9.52 -11.49
C THR A 106 11.50 -8.00 -11.41
N ALA A 107 10.99 -7.35 -12.47
CA ALA A 107 10.81 -5.90 -12.48
C ALA A 107 9.76 -5.45 -11.44
N GLN A 108 8.71 -6.26 -11.24
CA GLN A 108 7.71 -6.00 -10.21
C GLN A 108 8.24 -6.25 -8.79
N ASN A 109 9.14 -7.22 -8.58
CA ASN A 109 9.81 -7.41 -7.29
C ASN A 109 10.52 -6.11 -6.85
N TYR A 110 11.31 -5.48 -7.73
CA TYR A 110 11.94 -4.20 -7.45
C TYR A 110 10.90 -3.12 -7.10
N CYS A 111 9.90 -2.93 -7.97
CA CYS A 111 8.94 -1.85 -7.81
C CYS A 111 8.08 -1.97 -6.55
N TYR A 112 7.60 -3.18 -6.21
CA TYR A 112 6.79 -3.39 -5.02
C TYR A 112 7.61 -3.44 -3.73
N SER A 113 8.85 -3.96 -3.77
CA SER A 113 9.74 -3.94 -2.59
C SER A 113 10.06 -2.52 -2.15
N ARG A 114 10.28 -1.59 -3.11
CA ARG A 114 10.47 -0.16 -2.82
C ARG A 114 9.26 0.49 -2.14
N GLU A 115 8.06 -0.02 -2.37
CA GLU A 115 6.80 0.54 -1.85
C GLU A 115 6.43 -0.01 -0.47
N LEU A 116 7.16 -0.99 0.06
CA LEU A 116 6.92 -1.52 1.39
C LEU A 116 7.15 -0.45 2.46
N VAL A 117 6.25 -0.41 3.43
CA VAL A 117 6.31 0.51 4.56
C VAL A 117 6.09 -0.23 5.87
N ASN A 118 6.67 0.33 6.93
CA ASN A 118 6.43 -0.05 8.30
C ASN A 118 5.00 0.27 8.73
N PRO A 119 4.55 -0.30 9.86
CA PRO A 119 3.30 0.08 10.49
C PRO A 119 3.23 1.53 10.93
N ASP A 120 4.27 2.37 10.80
CA ASP A 120 4.22 3.81 11.03
C ASP A 120 4.21 4.64 9.73
N GLY A 121 4.22 3.98 8.57
CA GLY A 121 4.22 4.60 7.25
C GLY A 121 5.62 4.92 6.70
N ALA A 122 6.70 4.73 7.47
CA ALA A 122 8.05 4.89 6.96
C ALA A 122 8.39 3.77 5.97
N ARG A 123 9.11 4.05 4.88
CA ARG A 123 9.54 3.00 3.96
C ARG A 123 10.49 2.02 4.64
N ILE A 124 10.44 0.76 4.24
CA ILE A 124 11.37 -0.26 4.72
C ILE A 124 12.78 -0.04 4.15
N ILE A 125 12.85 0.39 2.89
CA ILE A 125 14.09 0.66 2.17
C ILE A 125 14.11 2.16 1.79
N ASN A 126 15.10 2.89 2.29
CA ASN A 126 15.26 4.33 2.13
C ASN A 126 16.60 4.68 1.48
N GLU A 127 16.67 5.90 0.93
CA GLU A 127 17.93 6.49 0.46
C GLU A 127 19.01 6.44 1.55
N GLY A 128 20.21 6.02 1.18
CA GLY A 128 21.35 5.87 2.08
C GLY A 128 21.41 4.54 2.85
N ASP A 129 20.37 3.71 2.83
CA ASP A 129 20.41 2.37 3.43
C ASP A 129 21.43 1.48 2.72
N THR A 130 21.91 0.43 3.40
CA THR A 130 22.67 -0.66 2.78
C THR A 130 21.73 -1.83 2.49
N LEU A 131 21.66 -2.27 1.24
CA LEU A 131 20.77 -3.33 0.81
C LEU A 131 21.57 -4.53 0.30
N PHE A 132 21.24 -5.75 0.73
CA PHE A 132 21.79 -6.98 0.18
C PHE A 132 20.70 -7.72 -0.59
N VAL A 133 20.85 -7.82 -1.90
CA VAL A 133 19.89 -8.49 -2.78
C VAL A 133 20.36 -9.92 -3.06
N VAL A 134 19.57 -10.89 -2.59
CA VAL A 134 19.80 -12.34 -2.79
C VAL A 134 18.86 -12.86 -3.88
N SER A 135 19.46 -13.43 -4.91
CA SER A 135 18.73 -14.19 -5.93
C SER A 135 19.70 -15.13 -6.66
N ASN A 136 19.19 -15.85 -7.66
CA ASN A 136 20.09 -16.48 -8.61
C ASN A 136 20.50 -15.46 -9.69
N HIS A 137 21.72 -15.60 -10.18
CA HIS A 137 22.13 -15.02 -11.45
C HIS A 137 21.86 -13.51 -11.61
N TRP A 138 21.38 -13.08 -12.78
CA TRP A 138 21.24 -11.68 -13.17
C TRP A 138 20.06 -10.98 -12.48
N HIS A 139 19.11 -11.71 -11.87
CA HIS A 139 17.99 -11.09 -11.14
C HIS A 139 18.48 -10.19 -10.00
N ALA A 140 19.42 -10.69 -9.19
CA ALA A 140 19.98 -9.93 -8.08
C ALA A 140 20.73 -8.69 -8.58
N MET A 141 21.47 -8.83 -9.69
CA MET A 141 22.24 -7.74 -10.27
C MET A 141 21.33 -6.64 -10.82
N SER A 142 20.30 -6.97 -11.60
CA SER A 142 19.39 -5.96 -12.17
C SER A 142 18.57 -5.25 -11.08
N VAL A 143 18.09 -5.98 -10.07
CA VAL A 143 17.35 -5.38 -8.95
C VAL A 143 18.27 -4.51 -8.09
N SER A 144 19.47 -5.00 -7.75
CA SER A 144 20.47 -4.23 -7.00
C SER A 144 20.92 -2.98 -7.77
N GLY A 145 21.12 -3.08 -9.08
CA GLY A 145 21.45 -1.95 -9.94
C GLY A 145 20.37 -0.88 -9.95
N CYS A 146 19.09 -1.29 -10.07
CA CYS A 146 17.98 -0.35 -9.96
C CYS A 146 17.98 0.41 -8.62
N PHE A 147 18.15 -0.28 -7.49
CA PHE A 147 18.19 0.38 -6.18
C PHE A 147 19.39 1.33 -6.03
N ASN A 148 20.58 0.95 -6.51
CA ASN A 148 21.77 1.81 -6.49
C ASN A 148 21.52 3.14 -7.23
N ASP A 149 21.05 3.05 -8.47
CA ASP A 149 21.06 4.21 -9.36
C ASP A 149 19.79 5.06 -9.29
N LYS A 150 18.63 4.46 -8.93
CA LYS A 150 17.36 5.19 -8.84
C LYS A 150 17.00 5.65 -7.45
N ASP A 151 17.37 4.87 -6.45
CA ASP A 151 16.91 5.08 -5.07
C ASP A 151 18.06 5.49 -4.14
N LEU A 152 19.28 5.66 -4.68
CA LEU A 152 20.47 6.15 -3.96
C LEU A 152 20.77 5.32 -2.70
N ILE A 153 20.57 4.00 -2.81
CA ILE A 153 20.85 2.99 -1.78
C ILE A 153 22.24 2.42 -2.03
N ASN A 154 22.96 2.05 -0.97
CA ASN A 154 24.19 1.26 -1.08
C ASN A 154 23.84 -0.23 -1.23
N SER A 155 23.45 -0.64 -2.44
CA SER A 155 23.00 -1.99 -2.75
C SER A 155 24.14 -2.89 -3.23
N LYS A 156 24.21 -4.07 -2.60
CA LYS A 156 25.09 -5.19 -2.92
C LYS A 156 24.23 -6.37 -3.37
N TYR A 157 24.72 -7.18 -4.30
CA TYR A 157 24.04 -8.42 -4.69
C TYR A 157 24.84 -9.64 -4.22
N VAL A 158 24.12 -10.71 -3.90
CA VAL A 158 24.70 -11.99 -3.48
C VAL A 158 24.09 -13.08 -4.36
N ILE A 159 24.98 -13.83 -5.02
CA ILE A 159 24.64 -14.95 -5.90
C ILE A 159 25.55 -16.11 -5.51
N GLU A 160 24.96 -17.23 -5.12
CA GLU A 160 25.68 -18.51 -5.02
C GLU A 160 25.11 -19.46 -6.07
N GLY A 161 25.96 -20.00 -6.96
CA GLY A 161 25.57 -20.88 -8.05
C GLY A 161 26.21 -20.52 -9.40
N SER A 162 25.64 -21.06 -10.49
CA SER A 162 26.13 -20.82 -11.86
C SER A 162 25.86 -19.38 -12.32
N ILE A 163 26.90 -18.71 -12.82
CA ILE A 163 26.84 -17.42 -13.53
C ILE A 163 26.49 -17.57 -15.02
N ILE A 164 26.12 -18.77 -15.45
CA ILE A 164 25.59 -19.05 -16.79
C ILE A 164 24.06 -19.18 -16.68
N PRO A 165 23.29 -18.41 -17.49
CA PRO A 165 21.83 -18.48 -17.44
C PRO A 165 21.37 -19.89 -17.74
N LYS A 166 20.26 -20.32 -17.15
CA LYS A 166 19.68 -21.61 -17.55
C LYS A 166 19.38 -21.55 -19.05
N LYS A 167 19.49 -22.67 -19.78
CA LYS A 167 19.28 -22.69 -21.25
C LYS A 167 17.89 -22.18 -21.66
N ASP A 168 16.93 -22.25 -20.75
CA ASP A 168 15.55 -21.80 -20.87
C ASP A 168 15.28 -20.41 -20.26
N ASP A 169 16.32 -19.72 -19.78
CA ASP A 169 16.20 -18.37 -19.25
C ASP A 169 16.02 -17.37 -20.41
N LYS A 170 14.75 -17.06 -20.68
CA LYS A 170 14.33 -16.16 -21.77
C LYS A 170 14.31 -14.69 -21.35
N THR A 171 14.67 -14.38 -20.11
CA THR A 171 14.52 -13.04 -19.55
C THR A 171 15.74 -12.19 -19.89
N ASP A 172 15.53 -11.06 -20.57
CA ASP A 172 16.60 -10.08 -20.82
C ASP A 172 16.79 -9.19 -19.59
N TYR A 173 17.66 -9.65 -18.68
CA TYR A 173 17.96 -8.95 -17.44
C TYR A 173 18.71 -7.62 -17.65
N VAL A 174 19.46 -7.51 -18.74
CA VAL A 174 20.14 -6.27 -19.11
C VAL A 174 19.08 -5.24 -19.49
N ALA A 175 18.11 -5.62 -20.34
CA ALA A 175 17.01 -4.75 -20.71
C ALA A 175 16.14 -4.31 -19.52
N ILE A 176 15.96 -5.15 -18.49
CA ILE A 176 15.26 -4.78 -17.25
C ILE A 176 15.95 -3.59 -16.58
N TYR A 177 17.27 -3.66 -16.40
CA TYR A 177 18.04 -2.61 -15.75
C TYR A 177 18.25 -1.38 -16.65
N GLU A 178 18.52 -1.56 -17.95
CA GLU A 178 18.63 -0.45 -18.89
C GLU A 178 17.32 0.34 -19.00
N ASN A 179 16.17 -0.34 -19.07
CA ASN A 179 14.86 0.32 -19.04
C ASN A 179 14.66 1.03 -17.70
N CYS A 180 15.00 0.39 -16.58
CA CYS A 180 14.97 1.01 -15.26
C CYS A 180 15.72 2.34 -15.27
N MET A 181 16.99 2.34 -15.70
CA MET A 181 17.85 3.51 -15.80
C MET A 181 17.29 4.61 -16.68
N ASN A 182 16.88 4.26 -17.90
CA ASN A 182 16.53 5.23 -18.93
C ASN A 182 15.07 5.71 -18.87
N ASN A 183 14.23 5.09 -18.05
CA ASN A 183 12.81 5.41 -17.93
C ASN A 183 12.50 6.10 -16.58
N SER A 184 12.18 7.39 -16.62
CA SER A 184 11.80 8.16 -15.42
C SER A 184 10.49 7.69 -14.77
N ASN A 185 9.66 6.98 -15.52
CA ASN A 185 8.39 6.40 -15.06
C ASN A 185 8.45 4.87 -14.99
N TYR A 186 9.63 4.26 -14.86
CA TYR A 186 9.83 2.80 -14.94
C TYR A 186 8.83 1.99 -14.11
N CYS A 187 8.70 2.26 -12.81
CA CYS A 187 7.73 1.51 -12.02
C CYS A 187 6.28 1.86 -12.34
N LYS A 188 6.01 3.03 -12.91
CA LYS A 188 4.67 3.30 -13.43
C LYS A 188 4.40 2.49 -14.72
N SER A 189 5.39 2.23 -15.57
CA SER A 189 5.22 1.42 -16.78
C SER A 189 5.16 -0.08 -16.49
N VAL A 190 5.90 -0.55 -15.49
CA VAL A 190 5.94 -1.97 -15.08
C VAL A 190 4.77 -2.34 -14.16
N LEU A 191 4.39 -1.44 -13.25
CA LEU A 191 3.21 -1.65 -12.40
C LEU A 191 1.95 -1.24 -13.16
N TRP A 192 0.89 -1.97 -12.90
CA TRP A 192 -0.41 -1.68 -13.47
C TRP A 192 -1.20 -0.70 -12.61
N PRO A 193 -2.15 0.06 -13.20
CA PRO A 193 -3.12 0.79 -12.40
C PRO A 193 -3.83 -0.20 -11.48
N LYS A 194 -3.83 0.10 -10.19
CA LYS A 194 -4.53 -0.66 -9.15
C LYS A 194 -5.43 0.29 -8.36
N VAL A 195 -6.52 -0.22 -7.82
CA VAL A 195 -7.40 0.58 -6.97
C VAL A 195 -6.78 0.67 -5.58
N ASP A 196 -6.39 1.86 -5.15
CA ASP A 196 -5.76 2.13 -3.85
C ASP A 196 -6.78 2.44 -2.75
N ALA A 197 -7.97 2.90 -3.12
CA ALA A 197 -9.10 3.10 -2.22
C ALA A 197 -10.38 3.18 -3.04
N ALA A 198 -11.53 2.83 -2.46
CA ALA A 198 -12.79 2.94 -3.17
C ALA A 198 -13.95 3.27 -2.22
N TYR A 199 -14.97 3.94 -2.76
CA TYR A 199 -16.28 4.03 -2.11
C TYR A 199 -17.38 4.14 -3.17
N SER A 200 -18.59 3.73 -2.81
CA SER A 200 -19.79 3.93 -3.62
C SER A 200 -20.70 4.95 -2.96
N MET A 201 -21.52 5.62 -3.78
CA MET A 201 -22.64 6.42 -3.31
C MET A 201 -23.73 6.44 -4.35
N LYS A 202 -24.99 6.46 -3.92
CA LYS A 202 -26.11 6.72 -4.83
C LYS A 202 -26.07 8.16 -5.33
N SER A 203 -26.25 8.34 -6.64
CA SER A 203 -26.37 9.68 -7.23
C SER A 203 -27.63 10.37 -6.70
N PHE A 204 -27.50 11.62 -6.24
CA PHE A 204 -28.64 12.39 -5.73
C PHE A 204 -29.46 13.08 -6.84
N HIS A 205 -28.98 13.09 -8.09
CA HIS A 205 -29.50 13.96 -9.15
C HIS A 205 -30.26 13.25 -10.27
N GLU A 206 -30.25 11.92 -10.34
CA GLU A 206 -30.92 11.21 -11.43
C GLU A 206 -32.11 10.38 -10.95
N LYS A 207 -33.14 10.37 -11.80
CA LYS A 207 -34.43 9.68 -11.58
C LYS A 207 -34.29 8.15 -11.58
N TYR A 208 -33.09 7.63 -11.79
CA TYR A 208 -32.70 6.23 -11.80
C TYR A 208 -31.67 5.99 -10.71
N ASP A 209 -31.87 4.91 -9.94
CA ASP A 209 -31.17 4.55 -8.70
C ASP A 209 -29.72 4.06 -8.97
N GLN A 210 -28.90 4.88 -9.63
CA GLN A 210 -27.55 4.50 -10.02
C GLN A 210 -26.53 4.81 -8.92
N GLU A 211 -25.80 3.77 -8.54
CA GLU A 211 -24.75 3.81 -7.53
C GLU A 211 -23.40 4.15 -8.18
N ALA A 212 -22.97 5.40 -8.04
CA ALA A 212 -21.70 5.89 -8.57
C ALA A 212 -20.53 5.31 -7.76
N ARG A 213 -19.58 4.69 -8.46
CA ARG A 213 -18.36 4.13 -7.87
C ARG A 213 -17.22 5.11 -8.03
N ASN A 214 -16.49 5.37 -6.96
CA ASN A 214 -15.35 6.28 -6.92
C ASN A 214 -14.12 5.46 -6.54
N LEU A 215 -13.18 5.33 -7.47
CA LEU A 215 -11.95 4.54 -7.29
C LEU A 215 -10.75 5.48 -7.30
N PHE A 216 -9.94 5.46 -6.24
CA PHE A 216 -8.69 6.19 -6.20
C PHE A 216 -7.57 5.34 -6.79
N ILE A 217 -6.76 5.96 -7.65
CA ILE A 217 -5.52 5.36 -8.16
C ILE A 217 -4.45 6.44 -8.15
N ARG A 218 -3.48 6.32 -7.24
CA ARG A 218 -2.40 7.28 -7.01
C ARG A 218 -2.95 8.70 -6.82
N ASP A 219 -2.77 9.56 -7.81
CA ASP A 219 -3.19 10.96 -7.85
C ASP A 219 -4.51 11.17 -8.62
N LEU A 220 -5.12 10.09 -9.10
CA LEU A 220 -6.36 10.11 -9.87
C LEU A 220 -7.55 9.57 -9.06
N ILE A 221 -8.72 10.03 -9.45
CA ILE A 221 -10.02 9.48 -9.08
C ILE A 221 -10.75 9.07 -10.36
N ILE A 222 -11.32 7.87 -10.33
CA ILE A 222 -12.15 7.33 -11.40
C ILE A 222 -13.58 7.31 -10.92
N LYS A 223 -14.46 7.97 -11.66
CA LYS A 223 -15.90 7.81 -11.52
C LYS A 223 -16.38 6.78 -12.52
N SER A 224 -16.91 5.68 -12.03
CA SER A 224 -17.42 4.57 -12.86
C SER A 224 -18.94 4.50 -12.77
N GLN A 225 -19.60 4.54 -13.92
CA GLN A 225 -21.04 4.36 -14.10
C GLN A 225 -21.27 3.42 -15.29
N ASP A 226 -21.99 2.31 -15.08
CA ASP A 226 -22.44 1.38 -16.14
C ASP A 226 -21.40 1.05 -17.24
N SER A 227 -20.14 0.87 -16.83
CA SER A 227 -18.94 0.54 -17.64
C SER A 227 -18.15 1.72 -18.22
N ASN A 228 -18.62 2.96 -18.07
CA ASN A 228 -17.85 4.15 -18.45
C ASN A 228 -17.00 4.63 -17.28
N ASN A 229 -15.68 4.67 -17.48
CA ASN A 229 -14.71 5.19 -16.52
C ASN A 229 -14.29 6.59 -16.92
N VAL A 230 -14.58 7.57 -16.07
CA VAL A 230 -14.09 8.95 -16.23
C VAL A 230 -12.94 9.17 -15.26
N TYR A 231 -11.76 9.43 -15.80
CA TYR A 231 -10.54 9.70 -15.03
C TYR A 231 -10.40 11.19 -14.78
N SER A 232 -10.00 11.57 -13.57
CA SER A 232 -9.72 12.95 -13.21
C SER A 232 -8.64 13.02 -12.15
N VAL A 233 -7.87 14.11 -12.13
CA VAL A 233 -6.87 14.33 -11.07
C VAL A 233 -7.59 14.68 -9.78
N ILE A 234 -7.20 14.08 -8.66
CA ILE A 234 -7.79 14.34 -7.33
C ILE A 234 -7.72 15.83 -7.00
N SER A 235 -6.65 16.52 -7.40
CA SER A 235 -6.49 17.96 -7.18
C SER A 235 -7.54 18.83 -7.87
N ILE A 236 -8.13 18.34 -8.95
CA ILE A 236 -9.18 19.02 -9.73
C ILE A 236 -10.55 18.68 -9.14
N GLU A 237 -10.79 17.40 -8.87
CA GLU A 237 -12.07 16.92 -8.33
C GLU A 237 -12.29 17.38 -6.88
N LEU A 238 -11.22 17.38 -6.07
CA LEU A 238 -11.25 17.72 -4.64
C LEU A 238 -10.27 18.87 -4.33
N PRO A 239 -10.52 20.10 -4.84
CA PRO A 239 -9.52 21.16 -4.87
C PRO A 239 -9.13 21.71 -3.50
N GLN A 240 -10.05 21.65 -2.53
CA GLN A 240 -9.84 22.14 -1.15
C GLN A 240 -9.16 21.12 -0.23
N LEU A 241 -8.82 19.93 -0.72
CA LEU A 241 -7.96 19.03 0.04
C LEU A 241 -6.56 19.65 0.23
N PRO A 242 -5.91 19.46 1.39
CA PRO A 242 -4.51 19.81 1.56
C PRO A 242 -3.64 19.07 0.52
N ARG A 243 -2.51 19.66 0.12
CA ARG A 243 -1.63 19.12 -0.93
C ARG A 243 -1.30 17.64 -0.74
N LEU A 244 -1.01 17.21 0.50
CA LEU A 244 -0.67 15.82 0.82
C LEU A 244 -1.81 14.82 0.59
N TRP A 245 -3.06 15.29 0.65
CA TRP A 245 -4.27 14.48 0.44
C TRP A 245 -4.71 14.42 -1.04
N LYS A 246 -3.94 15.04 -1.95
CA LYS A 246 -4.23 15.03 -3.40
C LYS A 246 -3.61 13.82 -4.12
N SER A 247 -3.08 12.84 -3.39
CA SER A 247 -2.58 11.58 -3.92
C SER A 247 -2.41 10.51 -2.84
N ASN A 248 -2.33 9.26 -3.26
CA ASN A 248 -2.04 8.07 -2.45
C ASN A 248 -2.96 7.99 -1.23
N ILE A 249 -4.27 7.97 -1.50
CA ILE A 249 -5.30 7.65 -0.49
C ILE A 249 -5.24 6.14 -0.25
N ASN A 250 -5.06 5.70 1.00
CA ASN A 250 -4.87 4.29 1.34
C ASN A 250 -6.18 3.53 1.55
N ALA A 251 -7.23 4.21 2.00
CA ALA A 251 -8.54 3.61 2.14
C ALA A 251 -9.61 4.70 2.10
N SER A 252 -10.85 4.30 1.81
CA SER A 252 -11.99 5.21 1.88
C SER A 252 -13.27 4.46 2.13
N PHE A 253 -14.28 5.15 2.66
CA PHE A 253 -15.66 4.65 2.63
C PHE A 253 -16.65 5.83 2.70
N TYR A 254 -17.87 5.59 2.25
CA TYR A 254 -18.98 6.54 2.41
C TYR A 254 -19.92 6.07 3.53
N ASN A 255 -20.13 6.92 4.54
CA ASN A 255 -21.11 6.70 5.59
C ASN A 255 -22.40 7.47 5.27
N LYS A 256 -23.41 6.75 4.77
CA LYS A 256 -24.71 7.35 4.39
C LYS A 256 -25.48 7.98 5.56
N PHE A 257 -25.25 7.55 6.81
CA PHE A 257 -25.98 8.10 7.97
C PHE A 257 -25.42 9.45 8.39
N GLU A 258 -24.12 9.67 8.23
CA GLU A 258 -23.50 10.98 8.45
C GLU A 258 -23.55 11.87 7.22
N ASN A 259 -23.78 11.26 6.05
CA ASN A 259 -23.55 11.87 4.75
C ASN A 259 -22.11 12.41 4.65
N LEU A 260 -21.14 11.53 4.94
CA LEU A 260 -19.70 11.85 4.91
C LEU A 260 -18.90 10.77 4.19
N ILE A 261 -17.92 11.22 3.42
CA ILE A 261 -16.88 10.38 2.82
C ILE A 261 -15.67 10.47 3.73
N TYR A 262 -15.17 9.33 4.17
CA TYR A 262 -13.96 9.20 4.94
C TYR A 262 -12.81 8.81 4.01
N LEU A 263 -11.70 9.55 4.08
CA LEU A 263 -10.47 9.25 3.35
C LEU A 263 -9.36 9.01 4.36
N PHE A 264 -8.59 7.94 4.16
CA PHE A 264 -7.48 7.53 5.01
C PHE A 264 -6.17 7.68 4.26
N LYS A 265 -5.17 8.23 4.94
CA LYS A 265 -3.85 8.41 4.39
C LYS A 265 -2.84 8.36 5.52
N ASP A 266 -1.84 7.49 5.36
CA ASP A 266 -0.82 7.25 6.38
C ASP A 266 -1.52 7.02 7.74
N ASP A 267 -1.02 7.60 8.83
CA ASP A 267 -1.58 7.48 10.18
C ASP A 267 -2.78 8.40 10.47
N GLN A 268 -3.39 8.99 9.44
CA GLN A 268 -4.47 9.96 9.57
C GLN A 268 -5.69 9.65 8.69
N PHE A 269 -6.79 10.31 9.05
CA PHE A 269 -8.02 10.31 8.25
C PHE A 269 -8.72 11.66 8.29
N ILE A 270 -9.42 11.98 7.21
CA ILE A 270 -10.29 13.14 7.06
C ILE A 270 -11.72 12.70 6.74
N ALA A 271 -12.68 13.58 7.01
CA ALA A 271 -14.06 13.41 6.54
C ALA A 271 -14.48 14.63 5.72
N ILE A 272 -15.09 14.39 4.56
CA ILE A 272 -15.61 15.42 3.66
C ILE A 272 -17.09 15.17 3.37
N LYS A 273 -17.84 16.21 2.99
CA LYS A 273 -19.23 16.06 2.54
C LYS A 273 -19.28 15.73 1.05
N PRO A 274 -20.18 14.85 0.58
CA PRO A 274 -20.39 14.66 -0.86
C PRO A 274 -20.70 15.98 -1.58
N GLY A 275 -20.20 16.13 -2.80
CA GLY A 275 -20.32 17.37 -3.59
C GLY A 275 -19.54 18.56 -3.02
N SER A 276 -18.75 18.37 -1.97
CA SER A 276 -17.90 19.39 -1.38
C SER A 276 -16.49 18.86 -1.21
N SER A 277 -15.49 19.73 -1.44
CA SER A 277 -14.11 19.44 -1.07
C SER A 277 -13.75 19.95 0.34
N ARG A 278 -14.73 20.43 1.12
CA ARG A 278 -14.50 20.94 2.49
C ARG A 278 -14.36 19.81 3.49
N ILE A 279 -13.24 19.83 4.21
CA ILE A 279 -12.99 18.98 5.36
C ILE A 279 -13.91 19.38 6.52
N LYS A 280 -14.57 18.38 7.13
CA LYS A 280 -15.40 18.55 8.32
C LYS A 280 -14.55 19.09 9.48
N LYS A 281 -15.10 20.02 10.25
CA LYS A 281 -14.43 20.56 11.46
C LYS A 281 -14.02 19.42 12.40
N GLY A 282 -12.80 19.48 12.92
CA GLY A 282 -12.23 18.48 13.83
C GLY A 282 -11.46 17.36 13.14
N TYR A 283 -11.12 17.53 11.85
CA TYR A 283 -10.22 16.69 11.07
C TYR A 283 -9.02 17.51 10.57
N PRO A 284 -7.87 16.89 10.24
CA PRO A 284 -7.59 15.45 10.29
C PRO A 284 -7.57 14.88 11.71
N LYS A 285 -7.75 13.56 11.82
CA LYS A 285 -7.63 12.79 13.07
C LYS A 285 -6.63 11.66 12.88
N SER A 286 -5.98 11.21 13.95
CA SER A 286 -5.05 10.08 13.90
C SER A 286 -5.78 8.75 13.99
N LEU A 287 -5.23 7.70 13.37
CA LEU A 287 -5.71 6.33 13.53
C LEU A 287 -5.75 5.89 15.00
N SER A 288 -4.83 6.38 15.83
CA SER A 288 -4.86 6.16 17.28
C SER A 288 -6.18 6.61 17.94
N ASN A 289 -6.89 7.60 17.39
CA ASN A 289 -8.20 8.00 17.88
C ASN A 289 -9.29 6.95 17.56
N LEU A 290 -9.19 6.23 16.43
CA LEU A 290 -10.12 5.17 16.05
C LEU A 290 -9.80 3.85 16.75
N PHE A 291 -8.52 3.52 16.86
CA PHE A 291 -8.00 2.23 17.30
C PHE A 291 -7.31 2.30 18.67
N SER A 292 -7.73 3.24 19.53
CA SER A 292 -7.11 3.53 20.84
C SER A 292 -6.95 2.31 21.76
N ASN A 293 -7.82 1.31 21.62
CA ASN A 293 -7.80 0.08 22.41
C ASN A 293 -7.08 -1.10 21.72
N LEU A 294 -6.50 -0.88 20.54
CA LEU A 294 -5.78 -1.90 19.77
C LEU A 294 -4.26 -1.74 19.92
N SER A 295 -3.50 -2.70 19.40
CA SER A 295 -2.04 -2.64 19.42
C SER A 295 -1.48 -1.46 18.61
N ASN A 296 -0.22 -1.09 18.86
CA ASN A 296 0.49 -0.06 18.10
C ASN A 296 0.46 -0.31 16.58
N TYR A 297 0.39 -1.58 16.15
CA TYR A 297 0.25 -1.97 14.76
C TYR A 297 -1.00 -1.34 14.10
N TRP A 298 -2.14 -1.32 14.79
CA TRP A 298 -3.38 -0.71 14.28
C TRP A 298 -3.45 0.80 14.51
N GLN A 299 -2.72 1.33 15.50
CA GLN A 299 -2.77 2.77 15.84
C GLN A 299 -1.89 3.65 14.94
N LYS A 300 -0.95 3.07 14.19
CA LYS A 300 0.05 3.79 13.39
C LYS A 300 -0.03 3.37 11.92
N GLY A 301 0.67 4.12 11.06
CA GLY A 301 0.83 3.80 9.62
C GLY A 301 -0.52 3.78 8.94
N HIS A 302 -0.69 3.04 7.86
CA HIS A 302 -1.94 3.09 7.11
C HIS A 302 -2.91 1.95 7.43
N VAL A 303 -4.15 2.11 6.99
CA VAL A 303 -5.12 1.03 6.82
C VAL A 303 -5.18 0.71 5.33
N ASP A 304 -5.23 -0.57 4.98
CA ASP A 304 -5.11 -1.00 3.58
C ASP A 304 -6.44 -0.90 2.83
N ALA A 305 -7.56 -1.14 3.51
CA ALA A 305 -8.88 -0.99 2.92
C ALA A 305 -9.96 -0.78 3.99
N ALA A 306 -11.08 -0.17 3.59
CA ALA A 306 -12.22 0.01 4.48
C ALA A 306 -13.53 0.01 3.71
N PHE A 307 -14.62 -0.44 4.34
CA PHE A 307 -15.97 -0.22 3.82
C PHE A 307 -16.98 -0.03 4.94
N PHE A 308 -18.12 0.57 4.60
CA PHE A 308 -19.24 0.76 5.51
C PHE A 308 -20.44 -0.07 5.04
N HIS A 309 -20.98 -0.93 5.91
CA HIS A 309 -22.21 -1.65 5.66
C HIS A 309 -23.43 -0.86 6.17
N PRO A 310 -24.31 -0.36 5.29
CA PRO A 310 -25.41 0.53 5.67
C PRO A 310 -26.51 -0.14 6.52
N LYS A 311 -26.84 -1.41 6.25
CA LYS A 311 -27.89 -2.12 7.01
C LYS A 311 -27.46 -2.43 8.44
N THR A 312 -26.28 -3.01 8.63
CA THR A 312 -25.75 -3.38 9.96
C THR A 312 -25.11 -2.21 10.70
N LYS A 313 -24.82 -1.10 9.99
CA LYS A 313 -24.11 0.08 10.50
C LYS A 313 -22.71 -0.27 11.02
N GLN A 314 -22.07 -1.27 10.42
CA GLN A 314 -20.71 -1.69 10.73
C GLN A 314 -19.73 -1.07 9.74
N ILE A 315 -18.55 -0.73 10.23
CA ILE A 315 -17.41 -0.31 9.43
C ILE A 315 -16.36 -1.41 9.58
N TYR A 316 -15.85 -1.88 8.45
CA TYR A 316 -14.78 -2.88 8.41
C TYR A 316 -13.51 -2.19 7.93
N PHE A 317 -12.40 -2.48 8.60
CA PHE A 317 -11.07 -2.02 8.21
C PHE A 317 -10.17 -3.24 8.06
N PHE A 318 -9.31 -3.23 7.04
CA PHE A 318 -8.37 -4.30 6.73
C PHE A 318 -6.94 -3.78 6.81
N LYS A 319 -6.05 -4.55 7.42
CA LYS A 319 -4.63 -4.25 7.51
C LYS A 319 -3.82 -5.53 7.58
N GLY A 320 -2.92 -5.73 6.61
CA GLY A 320 -2.17 -6.97 6.46
C GLY A 320 -3.10 -8.16 6.22
N ASP A 321 -2.99 -9.17 7.07
CA ASP A 321 -3.85 -10.37 7.09
C ASP A 321 -5.00 -10.28 8.13
N GLN A 322 -5.19 -9.12 8.74
CA GLN A 322 -6.19 -8.89 9.78
C GLN A 322 -7.29 -7.94 9.32
N TYR A 323 -8.44 -8.04 9.98
CA TYR A 323 -9.49 -7.05 9.93
C TYR A 323 -9.96 -6.67 11.33
N VAL A 324 -10.55 -5.48 11.43
CA VAL A 324 -11.28 -5.01 12.62
C VAL A 324 -12.64 -4.47 12.21
N GLN A 325 -13.63 -4.72 13.05
CA GLN A 325 -14.99 -4.26 12.86
C GLN A 325 -15.34 -3.22 13.93
N LEU A 326 -15.88 -2.09 13.50
CA LEU A 326 -16.36 -1.02 14.37
C LEU A 326 -17.85 -0.83 14.16
N GLN A 327 -18.60 -0.69 15.26
CA GLN A 327 -20.03 -0.41 15.19
C GLN A 327 -20.27 1.10 15.20
N TYR A 328 -21.07 1.58 14.25
CA TYR A 328 -21.57 2.95 14.25
C TYR A 328 -22.86 3.06 15.09
N LYS A 329 -22.82 3.77 16.22
CA LYS A 329 -23.98 3.98 17.13
C LYS A 329 -24.03 5.42 17.65
N LYS A 330 -25.22 6.03 17.66
CA LYS A 330 -25.49 7.39 18.21
C LYS A 330 -24.53 8.49 17.71
N ASN A 331 -24.26 8.51 16.41
CA ASN A 331 -23.34 9.44 15.76
C ASN A 331 -21.89 9.40 16.25
N LYS A 332 -21.46 8.27 16.81
CA LYS A 332 -20.08 8.01 17.20
C LYS A 332 -19.68 6.60 16.77
N ILE A 333 -18.43 6.47 16.37
CA ILE A 333 -17.79 5.17 16.12
C ILE A 333 -17.50 4.55 17.48
N GLN A 334 -17.94 3.32 17.71
CA GLN A 334 -17.65 2.58 18.95
C GLN A 334 -16.32 1.81 18.87
N ILE A 335 -15.91 1.27 20.01
CA ILE A 335 -14.69 0.50 20.20
C ILE A 335 -14.59 -0.60 19.14
N ALA A 336 -13.41 -0.71 18.53
CA ALA A 336 -13.07 -1.79 17.63
C ALA A 336 -13.10 -3.12 18.37
N GLU A 337 -13.70 -4.15 17.77
CA GLU A 337 -13.44 -5.52 18.19
C GLU A 337 -11.94 -5.84 18.10
N SER A 338 -11.48 -6.84 18.85
CA SER A 338 -10.12 -7.34 18.70
C SER A 338 -9.84 -7.73 17.24
N PRO A 339 -8.62 -7.50 16.72
CA PRO A 339 -8.28 -7.89 15.36
C PRO A 339 -8.43 -9.40 15.18
N LYS A 340 -9.00 -9.80 14.05
CA LYS A 340 -9.22 -11.20 13.64
C LYS A 340 -8.60 -11.44 12.27
N GLY A 341 -8.28 -12.69 11.95
CA GLY A 341 -7.76 -13.04 10.63
C GLY A 341 -8.81 -12.83 9.54
N ILE A 342 -8.39 -12.37 8.35
CA ILE A 342 -9.31 -12.15 7.21
C ILE A 342 -10.06 -13.45 6.85
N SER A 343 -9.43 -14.60 6.99
CA SER A 343 -10.03 -15.92 6.74
C SER A 343 -11.18 -16.28 7.70
N GLU A 344 -11.29 -15.61 8.84
CA GLU A 344 -12.42 -15.78 9.75
C GLU A 344 -13.68 -15.06 9.24
N LEU A 345 -13.51 -13.95 8.53
CA LEU A 345 -14.60 -13.18 7.93
C LEU A 345 -14.98 -13.69 6.54
N ILE A 346 -13.96 -14.05 5.74
CA ILE A 346 -14.12 -14.35 4.32
C ILE A 346 -13.88 -15.83 4.08
N LEU A 347 -14.98 -16.53 3.81
CA LEU A 347 -14.99 -17.94 3.44
C LEU A 347 -14.56 -18.11 1.98
N ASN A 348 -13.92 -19.26 1.69
CA ASN A 348 -13.40 -19.60 0.36
C ASN A 348 -12.38 -18.56 -0.19
N TRP A 349 -11.53 -18.03 0.70
CA TRP A 349 -10.46 -17.09 0.34
C TRP A 349 -9.56 -17.65 -0.77
N SER A 350 -9.16 -16.79 -1.71
CA SER A 350 -8.33 -17.21 -2.85
C SER A 350 -6.87 -17.39 -2.43
N PHE A 351 -6.31 -18.57 -2.70
CA PHE A 351 -4.87 -18.84 -2.52
C PHE A 351 -3.97 -17.83 -3.25
N LYS A 352 -4.40 -17.32 -4.42
CA LYS A 352 -3.66 -16.31 -5.20
C LYS A 352 -3.49 -14.99 -4.45
N TRP A 353 -4.29 -14.76 -3.41
CA TRP A 353 -4.26 -13.57 -2.56
C TRP A 353 -3.63 -13.85 -1.19
N GLY A 354 -2.83 -14.91 -1.05
CA GLY A 354 -2.07 -15.19 0.17
C GLY A 354 -2.95 -15.18 1.41
N LYS A 355 -2.54 -14.46 2.46
CA LYS A 355 -3.31 -14.30 3.71
C LYS A 355 -4.09 -12.98 3.82
N GLY A 356 -3.93 -12.03 2.88
CA GLY A 356 -4.50 -10.68 3.03
C GLY A 356 -3.99 -9.65 2.02
N ASN A 357 -3.48 -8.51 2.49
CA ASN A 357 -2.88 -7.42 1.70
C ASN A 357 -3.84 -6.82 0.65
N ILE A 358 -5.08 -6.58 1.07
CA ILE A 358 -6.15 -5.97 0.25
C ILE A 358 -5.78 -4.52 -0.06
N ASP A 359 -5.81 -4.10 -1.33
CA ASP A 359 -5.52 -2.71 -1.72
C ASP A 359 -6.71 -1.76 -1.57
N ALA A 360 -7.95 -2.25 -1.74
CA ALA A 360 -9.15 -1.44 -1.55
C ALA A 360 -10.38 -2.32 -1.31
N ALA A 361 -11.42 -1.71 -0.72
CA ALA A 361 -12.72 -2.34 -0.52
C ALA A 361 -13.83 -1.39 -1.00
N LEU A 362 -14.84 -1.94 -1.68
CA LEU A 362 -15.98 -1.22 -2.21
C LEU A 362 -17.26 -2.00 -1.92
N PHE A 363 -18.07 -1.51 -0.99
CA PHE A 363 -19.40 -2.07 -0.75
C PHE A 363 -20.41 -1.46 -1.74
N ILE A 364 -21.25 -2.29 -2.35
CA ILE A 364 -22.30 -1.89 -3.30
C ILE A 364 -23.66 -2.16 -2.64
N GLU A 365 -24.36 -1.10 -2.26
CA GLU A 365 -25.61 -1.18 -1.50
C GLU A 365 -26.74 -1.80 -2.33
N SER A 366 -26.82 -1.47 -3.62
CA SER A 366 -27.87 -1.94 -4.53
C SER A 366 -27.91 -3.46 -4.68
N THR A 367 -26.74 -4.10 -4.72
CA THR A 367 -26.61 -5.56 -4.86
C THR A 367 -26.27 -6.26 -3.55
N ASN A 368 -25.94 -5.52 -2.48
CA ASN A 368 -25.43 -6.04 -1.21
C ASN A 368 -24.16 -6.89 -1.39
N GLU A 369 -23.28 -6.42 -2.27
CA GLU A 369 -22.03 -7.08 -2.63
C GLU A 369 -20.84 -6.26 -2.12
N LEU A 370 -19.75 -6.93 -1.81
CA LEU A 370 -18.46 -6.33 -1.50
C LEU A 370 -17.49 -6.67 -2.61
N LEU A 371 -16.81 -5.67 -3.17
CA LEU A 371 -15.67 -5.87 -4.05
C LEU A 371 -14.40 -5.59 -3.25
N LEU A 372 -13.46 -6.53 -3.23
CA LEU A 372 -12.12 -6.31 -2.73
C LEU A 372 -11.17 -6.22 -3.92
N TYR A 373 -10.17 -5.35 -3.86
CA TYR A 373 -9.17 -5.18 -4.91
C TYR A 373 -7.79 -5.56 -4.38
N ARG A 374 -6.98 -6.20 -5.21
CA ARG A 374 -5.57 -6.45 -4.94
C ARG A 374 -4.79 -6.48 -6.26
N GLY A 375 -3.85 -5.57 -6.43
CA GLY A 375 -3.12 -5.38 -7.70
C GLY A 375 -4.09 -5.14 -8.86
N GLN A 376 -4.02 -5.99 -9.89
CA GLN A 376 -4.93 -5.95 -11.05
C GLN A 376 -6.11 -6.90 -10.93
N GLU A 377 -6.41 -7.37 -9.74
CA GLU A 377 -7.44 -8.37 -9.53
C GLU A 377 -8.51 -7.83 -8.59
N MET A 378 -9.71 -8.40 -8.71
CA MET A 378 -10.82 -8.15 -7.81
C MET A 378 -11.46 -9.47 -7.38
N LEU A 379 -11.82 -9.54 -6.10
CA LEU A 379 -12.75 -10.53 -5.58
C LEU A 379 -14.12 -9.86 -5.45
N LYS A 380 -15.14 -10.56 -5.95
CA LYS A 380 -16.54 -10.24 -5.66
C LYS A 380 -17.02 -11.14 -4.52
N LEU A 381 -17.69 -10.54 -3.53
CA LEU A 381 -18.20 -11.22 -2.36
C LEU A 381 -19.64 -10.84 -2.06
N ASN A 382 -20.38 -11.75 -1.43
CA ASN A 382 -21.70 -11.50 -0.87
C ASN A 382 -21.73 -11.86 0.62
N PHE A 383 -22.61 -11.20 1.35
CA PHE A 383 -22.88 -11.53 2.75
C PHE A 383 -23.73 -12.81 2.85
N ASP A 384 -23.31 -13.71 3.75
CA ASP A 384 -24.03 -14.90 4.19
C ASP A 384 -24.09 -14.90 5.72
N GLY A 385 -25.13 -14.28 6.26
CA GLY A 385 -25.19 -13.94 7.69
C GLY A 385 -24.14 -12.91 8.07
N GLU A 386 -23.26 -13.26 9.01
CA GLU A 386 -22.15 -12.42 9.48
C GLU A 386 -20.87 -12.60 8.65
N ASN A 387 -20.80 -13.64 7.81
CA ASN A 387 -19.64 -13.97 7.00
C ASN A 387 -19.78 -13.44 5.56
N LEU A 388 -18.67 -13.43 4.84
CA LEU A 388 -18.58 -13.11 3.43
C LEU A 388 -18.17 -14.35 2.63
N ASN A 389 -18.85 -14.63 1.53
CA ASN A 389 -18.49 -15.69 0.60
C ASN A 389 -17.94 -15.12 -0.69
N VAL A 390 -16.83 -15.68 -1.17
CA VAL A 390 -16.27 -15.35 -2.49
C VAL A 390 -17.12 -15.99 -3.59
N PHE A 391 -17.46 -15.22 -4.63
CA PHE A 391 -18.16 -15.74 -5.81
C PHE A 391 -17.29 -16.77 -6.56
N LYS A 392 -17.94 -17.70 -7.29
CA LYS A 392 -17.21 -18.67 -8.15
C LYS A 392 -16.38 -17.95 -9.22
N ASN A 393 -15.28 -18.60 -9.64
CA ASN A 393 -14.36 -18.13 -10.68
C ASN A 393 -13.61 -16.83 -10.36
N MET A 394 -13.45 -16.50 -9.08
CA MET A 394 -12.67 -15.36 -8.59
C MET A 394 -11.25 -15.79 -8.16
N PRO A 395 -10.25 -14.89 -8.15
CA PRO A 395 -10.30 -13.49 -8.58
C PRO A 395 -10.37 -13.32 -10.09
N GLU A 396 -10.97 -12.22 -10.53
CA GLU A 396 -10.97 -11.78 -11.93
C GLU A 396 -10.04 -10.58 -12.14
N LYS A 397 -9.52 -10.41 -13.36
CA LYS A 397 -8.70 -9.24 -13.71
C LYS A 397 -9.57 -8.01 -13.89
N ILE A 398 -9.16 -6.88 -13.32
CA ILE A 398 -9.78 -5.58 -13.58
C ILE A 398 -9.21 -4.96 -14.85
N SER A 399 -10.09 -4.46 -15.71
CA SER A 399 -9.70 -3.69 -16.90
C SER A 399 -9.69 -2.20 -16.55
N LEU A 400 -8.57 -1.73 -16.02
CA LEU A 400 -8.31 -0.30 -15.83
C LEU A 400 -7.40 0.19 -16.94
N ASP A 401 -7.86 1.21 -17.66
CA ASP A 401 -7.08 1.83 -18.71
C ASP A 401 -5.89 2.58 -18.11
N TRP A 402 -4.83 2.64 -18.89
CA TRP A 402 -3.75 3.57 -18.62
C TRP A 402 -4.15 4.96 -19.14
N PRO A 403 -4.41 5.95 -18.28
CA PRO A 403 -4.84 7.28 -18.69
C PRO A 403 -3.66 8.06 -19.29
N LYS A 404 -3.33 7.78 -20.57
CA LYS A 404 -2.18 8.35 -21.28
C LYS A 404 -2.14 9.87 -21.24
N GLU A 405 -3.31 10.52 -21.28
CA GLU A 405 -3.43 11.97 -21.23
C GLU A 405 -2.99 12.56 -19.88
N LEU A 406 -3.12 11.81 -18.79
CA LEU A 406 -2.80 12.26 -17.43
C LEU A 406 -1.42 11.77 -16.96
N TRP A 407 -1.03 10.54 -17.32
CA TRP A 407 0.22 9.92 -16.88
C TRP A 407 1.31 9.82 -17.96
N GLY A 408 1.02 10.24 -19.20
CA GLY A 408 1.91 10.07 -20.35
C GLY A 408 1.83 8.67 -20.97
N CYS A 409 2.56 8.43 -22.06
CA CYS A 409 2.62 7.11 -22.69
C CYS A 409 3.37 6.10 -21.80
N ARG A 410 2.98 4.82 -21.88
CA ARG A 410 3.83 3.72 -21.43
C ARG A 410 4.92 3.48 -22.47
N ASN A 411 6.15 3.36 -22.01
CA ASN A 411 7.28 2.92 -22.83
C ASN A 411 7.19 1.42 -23.11
#